data_AF-A0A2P6FRB0-F1
#
_entry.id   AF-A0A2P6FRB0-F1
#
_cell.length_a   1.000
_cell.length_b   1.000
_cell.length_c   1.000
_cell.angle_alpha   90.00
_cell.angle_beta   90.00
_cell.angle_gamma   90.00
#
_symmetry.space_group_name_H-M   'P 1'
#
loop_
_entity.id
_entity.type
_entity.pdbx_description
1 polymer ?
#
loop_
_entity_poly.entity_id
_entity_poly.type
_entity_poly.pdbx_seq_one_letter_code
_entity_poly.pdbx_strand_id
1 'polypeptide(L)' 'MTHHNHTHWENAERLNGWLAMIGFVAAVGAYATTGQIIPGIL' A
#
# COMPACT_ATOMS: atom_id res chain seq x y z
N MET A 1 -33.83 0.52 -9.60
CA MET A 1 -33.08 0.16 -8.38
C MET A 1 -32.03 1.23 -8.16
N THR A 2 -32.23 2.06 -7.16
CA THR A 2 -31.39 3.21 -6.81
C THR A 2 -30.09 2.70 -6.18
N HIS A 3 -29.00 2.71 -6.95
CA HIS A 3 -27.67 2.20 -6.59
C HIS A 3 -26.92 3.16 -5.64
N HIS A 4 -27.45 3.36 -4.44
CA HIS A 4 -26.82 4.20 -3.40
C HIS A 4 -26.14 3.32 -2.35
N ASN A 5 -25.03 2.65 -2.67
CA ASN A 5 -24.09 2.18 -1.62
C ASN A 5 -22.70 1.67 -2.09
N HIS A 6 -22.34 1.76 -3.38
CA HIS A 6 -21.10 1.12 -3.88
C HIS A 6 -19.88 2.06 -3.89
N THR A 7 -20.01 3.31 -3.44
CA THR A 7 -18.98 4.34 -3.63
C THR A 7 -17.93 4.37 -2.51
N HIS A 8 -18.30 4.07 -1.26
CA HIS A 8 -17.35 4.17 -0.14
C HIS A 8 -16.35 3.01 -0.11
N TRP A 9 -16.83 1.78 -0.35
CA TRP A 9 -16.00 0.59 -0.33
C TRP A 9 -15.06 0.49 -1.52
N GLU A 10 -15.53 0.82 -2.73
CA GLU A 10 -14.69 0.78 -3.93
C GLU A 10 -13.55 1.81 -3.88
N ASN A 11 -13.82 3.01 -3.35
CA ASN A 11 -12.77 4.00 -3.09
C ASN A 11 -11.81 3.51 -2.00
N ALA A 12 -12.30 2.82 -0.96
CA ALA A 12 -11.45 2.24 0.07
C ALA A 12 -10.55 1.12 -0.49
N GLU A 13 -11.05 0.26 -1.37
CA GLU A 13 -10.25 -0.78 -2.04
C GLU A 13 -9.17 -0.17 -2.94
N ARG A 14 -9.51 0.87 -3.70
CA ARG A 14 -8.54 1.60 -4.52
C ARG A 14 -7.47 2.30 -3.67
N LEU A 15 -7.88 2.90 -2.55
CA LEU A 15 -6.97 3.54 -1.60
C LEU A 15 -6.04 2.51 -0.95
N ASN A 16 -6.57 1.38 -0.49
CA ASN A 16 -5.78 0.28 0.07
C ASN A 16 -4.76 -0.26 -0.96
N GLY A 17 -5.16 -0.39 -2.22
CA GLY A 17 -4.26 -0.77 -3.32
C GLY A 17 -3.11 0.22 -3.51
N TRP A 18 -3.39 1.53 -3.48
CA TRP A 18 -2.36 2.57 -3.58
C TRP A 18 -1.39 2.56 -2.40
N LEU A 19 -1.91 2.44 -1.17
CA LEU A 19 -1.08 2.36 0.03
C LEU A 19 -0.17 1.12 0.00
N ALA A 20 -0.69 -0.02 -0.46
CA ALA A 20 0.10 -1.24 -0.62
C ALA A 20 1.23 -1.08 -1.66
N MET A 21 0.96 -0.43 -2.80
CA MET A 21 1.99 -0.18 -3.82
C MET A 21 3.08 0.75 -3.31
N ILE A 22 2.71 1.82 -2.59
CA ILE A 22 3.66 2.73 -1.95
C ILE A 22 4.50 1.99 -0.91
N GLY A 23 3.86 1.17 -0.06
CA GLY A 23 4.56 0.36 0.95
C GLY A 23 5.56 -0.63 0.32
N PHE A 24 5.18 -1.26 -0.80
CA PHE A 24 6.07 -2.16 -1.54
C PHE A 24 7.27 -1.42 -2.13
N VAL A 25 7.04 -0.29 -2.81
CA VAL A 25 8.13 0.52 -3.39
C VAL A 25 9.03 1.07 -2.30
N ALA A 26 8.48 1.50 -1.17
CA ALA A 26 9.25 1.95 -0.01
C ALA A 26 10.10 0.82 0.59
N ALA A 27 9.56 -0.40 0.69
CA ALA A 27 10.30 -1.57 1.17
C ALA A 27 11.45 -1.96 0.23
N VAL A 28 11.19 -1.99 -1.09
CA VAL A 28 12.23 -2.24 -2.10
C VAL A 28 13.27 -1.13 -2.09
N GLY A 29 12.85 0.13 -1.98
CA GLY A 29 13.74 1.29 -1.90
C GLY A 29 14.60 1.26 -0.63
N ALA A 30 14.03 0.89 0.52
CA ALA A 30 14.77 0.71 1.77
C ALA A 30 15.83 -0.39 1.63
N TYR A 31 15.48 -1.53 1.04
CA TYR A 31 16.45 -2.60 0.76
C TYR A 31 17.55 -2.15 -0.21
N ALA A 32 17.20 -1.46 -1.30
CA ALA A 32 18.16 -1.02 -2.30
C ALA A 32 19.12 0.07 -1.78
N THR A 33 18.67 0.92 -0.86
CA THR A 33 19.47 2.05 -0.33
C THR A 33 20.28 1.67 0.90
N THR A 34 19.76 0.81 1.78
CA THR A 34 20.41 0.44 3.05
C THR A 34 20.96 -0.99 3.05
N GLY A 35 20.61 -1.82 2.07
CA GLY A 35 20.93 -3.25 2.05
C GLY A 35 20.12 -4.08 3.05
N GLN A 36 19.21 -3.45 3.81
CA GLN A 36 18.45 -4.08 4.88
C GLN A 36 16.97 -4.19 4.47
N ILE A 37 16.41 -5.40 4.57
CA ILE A 37 14.98 -5.65 4.31
C ILE A 37 14.13 -4.98 5.41
N ILE A 38 14.66 -4.94 6.64
CA ILE A 38 14.09 -4.21 7.78
C ILE A 38 15.27 -3.63 8.58
N PRO A 39 15.46 -2.30 8.66
CA PRO A 39 16.52 -1.73 9.49
C PRO A 39 16.23 -2.00 10.98
N GLY A 40 17.09 -2.78 11.63
CA GLY A 40 17.07 -3.00 13.09
C GLY A 40 16.27 -4.19 13.63
N ILE A 41 15.87 -5.17 12.80
CA ILE A 41 15.19 -6.41 13.25
C ILE A 41 16.04 -7.68 13.09
N LEU A 42 17.05 -7.67 12.22
CA LEU A 42 18.11 -8.68 12.13
C LEU A 42 19.47 -8.01 12.30
#